data_AF-A0A4Q3SIT4-F1
#
_entry.id   AF-A0A4Q3SIT4-F1
#
_cell.length_a   1.000
_cell.length_b   1.000
_cell.length_c   1.000
_cell.angle_alpha   90.00
_cell.angle_beta   90.00
_cell.angle_gamma   90.00
#
_symmetry.space_group_name_H-M   'P 1'
#
loop_
_entity.id
_entity.type
_entity.pdbx_description
1 polymer ?
#
loop_
_entity_poly.entity_id
_entity_poly.type
_entity_poly.pdbx_seq_one_letter_code
_entity_poly.pdbx_strand_id
1 'polypeptide(L)' 'IIQNEVYAAGKDAGFEPLRDWFSALYEVLLGQSQGPRFGSFAAIFGLDRTIALIEEKLA' A
#
# COMPACT_ATOMS: atom_id res chain seq x y z
N ILE A 1 -8.27 -11.14 -1.12
CA ILE A 1 -9.21 -10.13 -0.58
C ILE A 1 -8.47 -8.81 -0.38
N ILE A 2 -7.56 -8.67 0.59
CA ILE A 2 -6.83 -7.40 0.85
C ILE A 2 -6.19 -6.78 -0.42
N GLN A 3 -5.49 -7.58 -1.24
CA GLN A 3 -4.88 -7.07 -2.47
C GLN A 3 -5.90 -6.47 -3.45
N ASN A 4 -7.12 -7.00 -3.51
CA ASN A 4 -8.16 -6.48 -4.40
C ASN A 4 -8.66 -5.12 -3.91
N GLU A 5 -8.82 -4.96 -2.59
CA GLU A 5 -9.21 -3.67 -1.98
C GLU A 5 -8.15 -2.60 -2.20
N VAL A 6 -6.87 -2.93 -2.01
CA VAL A 6 -5.76 -1.99 -2.25
C VAL A 6 -5.70 -1.57 -3.71
N TYR A 7 -5.99 -2.50 -4.63
CA TYR A 7 -6.05 -2.23 -6.06
C TYR A 7 -7.25 -1.36 -6.43
N ALA A 8 -8.42 -1.62 -5.84
CA ALA A 8 -9.62 -0.79 -6.00
C ALA A 8 -9.39 0.65 -5.51
N ALA A 9 -8.81 0.81 -4.31
CA ALA A 9 -8.47 2.12 -3.76
C ALA A 9 -7.58 2.96 -4.68
N GLY A 10 -6.56 2.35 -5.30
CA GLY A 10 -5.71 3.04 -6.27
C GLY A 10 -6.45 3.49 -7.53
N LYS A 11 -7.42 2.70 -8.01
CA LYS A 11 -8.26 3.11 -9.13
C LYS A 11 -9.22 4.23 -8.77
N ASP A 12 -9.87 4.13 -7.61
CA ASP A 12 -10.82 5.13 -7.13
C ASP A 12 -10.11 6.48 -6.90
N ALA A 13 -8.82 6.44 -6.55
CA ALA A 13 -7.95 7.61 -6.45
C ALA A 13 -7.41 8.12 -7.82
N GLY A 14 -7.72 7.46 -8.93
CA GLY A 14 -7.38 7.93 -10.28
C GLY A 14 -5.92 7.72 -10.71
N PHE A 15 -5.18 6.81 -10.08
CA PHE A 15 -3.78 6.54 -10.48
C PHE A 15 -3.69 5.82 -11.84
N GLU A 16 -3.05 6.46 -12.81
CA GLU A 16 -2.72 5.88 -14.11
C GLU A 16 -1.30 6.28 -14.55
N PRO A 17 -0.34 5.34 -14.66
CA PRO A 17 -0.49 3.89 -14.45
C PRO A 17 -0.64 3.52 -12.97
N LEU A 18 -1.43 2.48 -12.70
CA LEU A 18 -1.66 2.00 -11.32
C LEU A 18 -0.39 1.49 -10.61
N ARG A 19 0.70 1.27 -11.35
CA ARG A 19 2.00 0.98 -10.75
C ARG A 19 2.44 2.09 -9.79
N ASP A 20 2.15 3.34 -10.13
CA ASP A 20 2.61 4.50 -9.36
C ASP A 20 1.94 4.56 -7.98
N TRP A 21 0.69 4.08 -7.89
CA TRP A 21 0.02 3.86 -6.60
C TRP A 21 0.79 2.90 -5.70
N PHE A 22 1.20 1.74 -6.23
CA PHE A 22 1.95 0.77 -5.43
C PHE A 22 3.36 1.26 -5.10
N SER A 23 4.03 1.94 -6.02
CA SER A 23 5.33 2.57 -5.73
C SER A 23 5.20 3.61 -4.62
N ALA A 24 4.18 4.47 -4.65
CA ALA A 24 3.93 5.43 -3.57
C ALA A 24 3.71 4.75 -2.21
N LEU A 25 2.94 3.65 -2.15
CA LEU A 25 2.78 2.87 -0.92
C LEU A 25 4.13 2.37 -0.37
N TYR A 26 5.02 1.87 -1.22
CA TYR A 26 6.33 1.38 -0.77
C TYR A 26 7.28 2.50 -0.39
N GLU A 27 7.27 3.60 -1.13
CA GLU A 27 8.14 4.75 -0.87
C GLU A 27 7.77 5.44 0.44
N VAL A 28 6.48 5.71 0.65
CA VAL A 28 5.97 6.39 1.85
C VAL A 28 6.08 5.51 3.09
N LEU A 29 5.68 4.23 2.99
CA LEU A 29 5.57 3.37 4.17
C LEU A 29 6.89 2.72 4.55
N LEU A 30 7.76 2.42 3.58
CA LEU A 30 8.94 1.58 3.78
C LEU A 30 10.24 2.21 3.26
N GLY A 31 10.19 3.37 2.59
CA GLY A 31 11.37 4.01 2.00
C GLY A 31 12.00 3.18 0.89
N GLN A 32 11.22 2.33 0.22
CA GLN A 32 11.68 1.47 -0.88
C GLN A 32 10.92 1.82 -2.15
N SER A 33 11.56 1.78 -3.32
CA SER A 33 10.91 2.07 -4.60
C SER A 33 9.98 0.95 -5.11
N GLN A 34 10.10 -0.24 -4.53
CA GLN A 34 9.37 -1.43 -4.91
C GLN A 34 9.32 -2.44 -3.77
N GLY A 35 8.41 -3.41 -3.87
CA GLY A 35 8.29 -4.51 -2.92
C GLY A 35 7.42 -5.64 -3.43
N PRO A 36 7.05 -6.61 -2.57
CA PRO A 36 6.14 -7.69 -2.92
C PRO A 36 4.73 -7.14 -3.25
N ARG A 37 3.72 -8.02 -3.40
CA ARG A 37 2.34 -7.55 -3.47
C ARG A 37 1.93 -6.93 -2.13
N PHE A 38 1.44 -5.69 -2.14
CA PHE A 38 1.11 -4.96 -0.92
C PHE A 38 0.08 -5.70 -0.04
N GLY A 39 -0.94 -6.33 -0.63
CA GLY A 39 -1.91 -7.11 0.13
C GLY A 39 -1.32 -8.36 0.78
N SER A 40 -0.28 -8.97 0.19
CA SER A 40 0.45 -10.07 0.83
C SER A 40 1.35 -9.56 1.94
N PHE A 41 1.98 -8.40 1.76
CA PHE A 41 2.73 -7.72 2.81
C PHE A 41 1.82 -7.41 4.01
N ALA A 42 0.66 -6.79 3.80
CA ALA A 42 -0.29 -6.46 4.86
C ALA A 42 -0.81 -7.72 5.59
N ALA A 43 -1.03 -8.83 4.88
CA ALA A 43 -1.45 -10.09 5.51
C ALA A 43 -0.38 -10.70 6.42
N ILE A 44 0.90 -10.63 6.04
CA ILE A 44 2.02 -11.20 6.81
C ILE A 44 2.47 -10.25 7.92
N PHE A 45 2.57 -8.96 7.60
CA PHE A 45 2.90 -7.90 8.55
C PHE A 45 1.75 -7.66 9.54
N GLY A 46 0.51 -8.04 9.21
CA GLY A 46 -0.64 -7.90 10.09
C GLY A 46 -1.35 -6.56 9.89
N LEU A 47 -2.67 -6.63 9.77
CA LEU A 47 -3.51 -5.50 9.36
C LEU A 47 -3.40 -4.31 10.32
N ASP A 48 -3.49 -4.54 11.63
CA ASP A 48 -3.40 -3.47 12.64
C ASP A 48 -2.06 -2.74 12.58
N ARG A 49 -0.96 -3.49 12.37
CA ARG A 49 0.38 -2.90 12.21
C ARG A 49 0.50 -2.13 10.89
N THR A 50 -0.13 -2.61 9.81
CA THR A 50 -0.17 -1.87 8.54
C THR A 50 -0.95 -0.57 8.67
N ILE A 51 -2.09 -0.57 9.38
CA ILE A 51 -2.88 0.64 9.63
C ILE A 51 -2.07 1.64 10.46
N ALA A 52 -1.47 1.20 11.56
CA ALA A 52 -0.63 2.06 12.40
C ALA A 52 0.56 2.65 11.63
N LEU A 53 1.20 1.87 10.75
CA LEU A 53 2.28 2.37 9.88
C LEU A 53 1.78 3.45 8.90
N ILE A 54 0.59 3.29 8.33
CA ILE A 54 0.00 4.30 7.44
C ILE A 54 -0.29 5.59 8.22
N GLU A 55 -0.91 5.47 9.40
CA GLU A 55 -1.20 6.62 10.26
C GLU A 55 0.07 7.37 10.69
N GLU A 56 1.14 6.64 11.05
CA GLU A 56 2.44 7.23 11.40
C GLU A 56 3.03 8.08 10.25
N LYS A 57 2.89 7.63 9.00
CA LYS A 57 3.47 8.31 7.83
C LYS A 57 2.62 9.45 7.28
N LEU A 58 1.37 9.58 7.72
CA LEU A 58 0.48 10.67 7.34
C LEU A 58 0.44 11.82 8.35
N ALA A 59 1.01 11.62 9.54
CA ALA A 59 1.14 12.64 10.59
C ALA A 59 2.35 13.55 10.36
#